data_AF-A0ABD6IBX6-F1
#
_entry.id   AF-A0ABD6IBX6-F1
#
_cell.length_a   1.000
_cell.length_b   1.000
_cell.length_c   1.000
_cell.angle_alpha   90.00
_cell.angle_beta   90.00
_cell.angle_gamma   90.00
#
_symmetry.space_group_name_H-M   'P 1'
#
loop_
_entity.id
_entity.type
_entity.pdbx_description
1 polymer ?
#
loop_
_entity_poly.entity_id
_entity_poly.type
_entity_poly.pdbx_seq_one_letter_code
_entity_poly.pdbx_strand_id
1 'polypeptide(L)'
;MRENSQQAEGLMQQYTNELTAEILAAFDQSPFTAEQLAEMNEEARSLIAERNDYNLAHPVTAAYLVATEGSLTRDGGTVFSEYNGQQIEIEGGVRLNVSLVGDEVRYPDGASAKISTGAGNTSGDSVALVGSSLDNGDEIISSPQGSVRRSVRAGESLPENFLK
;
A
#
# COMPACT_ATOMS: atom_id res chain seq x y z
N MET A 1 0.29 -15.96 41.63
CA MET A 1 -0.19 -16.72 40.47
C MET A 1 0.06 -15.84 39.26
N ARG A 2 0.92 -16.27 38.34
CA ARG A 2 1.22 -15.54 37.11
C ARG A 2 0.12 -15.91 36.12
N GLU A 3 -0.69 -14.95 35.72
CA GLU A 3 -1.72 -15.15 34.70
C GLU A 3 -1.03 -15.45 33.36
N ASN A 4 -1.40 -16.59 32.79
CA ASN A 4 -1.12 -16.97 31.42
C ASN A 4 -1.79 -15.97 30.48
N SER A 5 -1.09 -14.91 30.11
CA SER A 5 -1.32 -14.23 28.84
C SER A 5 -0.55 -14.99 27.76
N GLN A 6 -0.97 -16.23 27.48
CA GLN A 6 -0.63 -16.85 26.21
C GLN A 6 -1.47 -16.11 25.16
N GLN A 7 -0.76 -15.21 24.49
CA GLN A 7 -1.18 -14.44 23.34
C GLN A 7 -1.85 -15.37 22.33
N ALA A 8 -3.14 -15.21 22.13
CA ALA A 8 -3.75 -15.53 20.86
C ALA A 8 -3.38 -14.36 19.91
N GLU A 9 -2.14 -14.36 19.41
CA GLU A 9 -1.80 -13.61 18.20
C GLU A 9 -2.53 -14.31 17.05
N GLY A 10 -3.79 -13.93 16.82
CA GLY A 10 -4.43 -14.24 15.55
C GLY A 10 -3.55 -13.67 14.45
N LEU A 11 -3.03 -14.52 13.55
CA LEU A 11 -2.26 -14.04 12.41
C LEU A 11 -3.07 -12.95 11.72
N MET A 12 -2.53 -11.74 11.71
CA MET A 12 -3.12 -10.62 10.99
C MET A 12 -3.14 -11.00 9.50
N GLN A 13 -4.29 -10.88 8.85
CA GLN A 13 -4.45 -11.25 7.44
C GLN A 13 -3.42 -10.48 6.60
N GLN A 14 -2.72 -11.19 5.72
CA GLN A 14 -1.70 -10.61 4.83
C GLN A 14 -2.21 -10.61 3.39
N TYR A 15 -1.85 -9.56 2.64
CA TYR A 15 -2.21 -9.35 1.26
C TYR A 15 -0.95 -9.11 0.42
N THR A 16 -0.96 -9.55 -0.83
CA THR A 16 0.14 -9.38 -1.80
C THR A 16 -0.28 -8.42 -2.92
N ASN A 17 0.62 -8.15 -3.86
CA ASN A 17 0.32 -7.35 -5.06
C ASN A 17 -0.53 -8.08 -6.11
N GLU A 18 -1.21 -9.16 -5.74
CA GLU A 18 -2.08 -9.90 -6.66
C GLU A 18 -3.19 -8.98 -7.21
N LEU A 19 -3.31 -8.96 -8.54
CA LEU A 19 -4.30 -8.19 -9.28
C LEU A 19 -5.40 -9.12 -9.79
N THR A 20 -6.41 -9.36 -8.96
CA THR A 20 -7.60 -10.09 -9.39
C THR A 20 -8.40 -9.28 -10.42
N ALA A 21 -9.24 -9.96 -11.20
CA ALA A 21 -10.14 -9.28 -12.14
C ALA A 21 -11.08 -8.29 -11.43
N GLU A 22 -11.47 -8.59 -10.19
CA GLU A 22 -12.29 -7.73 -9.35
C GLU A 22 -11.54 -6.45 -8.95
N ILE A 23 -10.26 -6.56 -8.56
CA ILE A 23 -9.40 -5.41 -8.24
C ILE A 23 -9.18 -4.54 -9.48
N LEU A 24 -8.92 -5.15 -10.64
CA LEU A 24 -8.78 -4.43 -11.90
C LEU A 24 -10.06 -3.67 -12.26
N ALA A 25 -11.22 -4.33 -12.16
CA ALA A 25 -12.51 -3.68 -12.42
C ALA A 25 -12.77 -2.52 -11.46
N ALA A 26 -12.36 -2.62 -10.19
CA ALA A 26 -12.50 -1.55 -9.22
C ALA A 26 -11.70 -0.29 -9.58
N PHE A 27 -10.57 -0.39 -10.29
CA PHE A 27 -9.79 0.78 -10.73
C PHE A 27 -10.45 1.60 -11.84
N ASP A 28 -11.41 1.01 -12.55
CA ASP A 28 -12.14 1.65 -13.65
C ASP A 28 -13.54 2.11 -13.21
N GLN A 29 -13.96 1.79 -11.98
CA GLN A 29 -15.23 2.25 -11.41
C GLN A 29 -15.12 3.70 -10.95
N SER A 30 -16.12 4.51 -11.33
CA SER A 30 -16.28 5.87 -10.80
C SER A 30 -16.50 5.80 -9.29
N PRO A 31 -15.82 6.63 -8.48
CA PRO A 31 -16.08 6.73 -7.05
C PRO A 31 -17.41 7.44 -6.73
N PHE A 32 -18.08 8.01 -7.75
CA PHE A 32 -19.35 8.71 -7.63
C PHE A 32 -20.49 7.94 -8.28
N THR A 33 -21.64 7.89 -7.62
CA THR A 33 -22.89 7.34 -8.18
C THR A 33 -23.52 8.29 -9.20
N ALA A 34 -24.48 7.78 -9.98
CA ALA A 34 -25.21 8.60 -10.94
C ALA A 34 -25.97 9.76 -10.26
N GLU A 35 -26.53 9.52 -9.08
CA GLU A 35 -27.23 10.53 -8.28
C GLU A 35 -26.26 11.62 -7.79
N GLN A 36 -25.09 11.23 -7.28
CA GLN A 36 -24.06 12.18 -6.85
C GLN A 36 -23.57 13.05 -8.02
N LEU A 37 -23.38 12.45 -9.20
CA LEU A 37 -22.98 13.18 -10.41
C LEU A 37 -24.07 14.16 -10.87
N ALA A 38 -25.35 13.82 -10.73
CA ALA A 38 -26.46 14.70 -11.08
C ALA A 38 -26.52 15.96 -10.20
N GLU A 39 -26.13 15.84 -8.93
CA GLU A 39 -26.08 16.97 -7.98
C GLU A 39 -24.86 17.90 -8.19
N MET A 40 -23.80 17.40 -8.84
CA MET A 40 -22.61 18.19 -9.11
C MET A 40 -22.84 19.29 -10.15
N ASN A 41 -21.95 20.28 -10.21
CA ASN A 41 -21.96 21.25 -11.29
C ASN A 41 -21.38 20.65 -12.59
N GLU A 42 -21.55 21.34 -13.71
CA GLU A 42 -21.11 20.87 -15.03
C GLU A 42 -19.58 20.71 -15.13
N GLU A 43 -18.82 21.62 -14.51
CA GLU A 43 -17.36 21.57 -14.48
C GLU A 43 -16.86 20.29 -13.78
N ALA A 44 -17.40 19.97 -12.60
CA ALA A 44 -17.06 18.77 -11.85
C ALA A 44 -17.42 17.50 -12.62
N ARG A 45 -18.62 17.43 -13.23
CA ARG A 45 -19.00 16.30 -14.09
C ARG A 45 -18.05 16.13 -15.27
N SER A 46 -17.64 17.22 -15.90
CA SER A 46 -16.73 17.19 -17.05
C SER A 46 -15.35 16.68 -16.66
N LEU A 47 -14.81 17.15 -15.52
CA LEU A 47 -13.53 16.66 -14.98
C LEU A 47 -13.58 15.17 -14.64
N ILE A 48 -14.69 14.70 -14.07
CA ILE A 48 -14.88 13.27 -13.75
C ILE A 48 -14.96 12.43 -15.04
N ALA A 49 -15.71 12.91 -16.05
CA ALA A 49 -15.80 12.23 -17.34
C ALA A 49 -14.44 12.14 -18.04
N GLU A 50 -13.69 13.24 -18.09
CA GLU A 50 -12.33 13.27 -18.64
C GLU A 50 -11.41 12.29 -17.91
N ARG A 51 -11.48 12.25 -16.56
CA ARG A 51 -10.69 11.30 -15.78
C ARG A 51 -11.07 9.86 -16.05
N ASN A 52 -12.35 9.55 -16.24
CA ASN A 52 -12.82 8.21 -16.57
C ASN A 52 -12.33 7.78 -17.97
N ASP A 53 -12.45 8.65 -18.96
CA ASP A 53 -11.95 8.41 -20.32
C ASP A 53 -10.42 8.19 -20.31
N TYR A 54 -9.70 8.98 -19.51
CA TYR A 54 -8.27 8.81 -19.28
C TYR A 54 -7.96 7.43 -18.68
N ASN A 55 -8.68 7.01 -17.63
CA ASN A 55 -8.45 5.72 -16.98
C ASN A 55 -8.68 4.55 -17.94
N LEU A 56 -9.72 4.61 -18.79
CA LEU A 56 -10.00 3.58 -19.80
C LEU A 56 -8.92 3.52 -20.90
N ALA A 57 -8.39 4.68 -21.30
CA ALA A 57 -7.30 4.74 -22.28
C ALA A 57 -5.94 4.28 -21.70
N HIS A 58 -5.77 4.35 -20.38
CA HIS A 58 -4.54 4.00 -19.66
C HIS A 58 -4.85 2.92 -18.60
N PRO A 59 -5.09 1.67 -19.01
CA PRO A 59 -5.46 0.60 -18.08
C PRO A 59 -4.34 0.34 -17.06
N VAL A 60 -4.73 -0.13 -15.87
CA VAL A 60 -3.78 -0.51 -14.82
C VAL A 60 -2.98 -1.73 -15.27
N THR A 61 -1.65 -1.62 -15.19
CA THR A 61 -0.69 -2.65 -15.58
C THR A 61 0.00 -3.30 -14.39
N ALA A 62 0.08 -2.58 -13.27
CA ALA A 62 0.55 -3.09 -11.98
C ALA A 62 -0.11 -2.29 -10.84
N ALA A 63 -0.19 -2.88 -9.64
CA ALA A 63 -0.53 -2.14 -8.44
C ALA A 63 0.24 -2.69 -7.25
N TYR A 64 0.73 -1.78 -6.42
CA TYR A 64 1.59 -2.10 -5.28
C TYR A 64 0.89 -1.68 -4.00
N LEU A 65 0.68 -2.60 -3.07
CA LEU A 65 0.12 -2.26 -1.75
C LEU A 65 1.07 -1.34 -1.00
N VAL A 66 0.50 -0.37 -0.28
CA VAL A 66 1.26 0.39 0.72
C VAL A 66 1.68 -0.56 1.85
N ALA A 67 2.96 -0.56 2.18
CA ALA A 67 3.45 -1.29 3.34
C ALA A 67 3.08 -0.53 4.61
N THR A 68 2.68 -1.26 5.63
CA THR A 68 2.43 -0.74 6.98
C THR A 68 3.20 -1.52 8.02
N GLU A 69 3.19 -1.07 9.27
CA GLU A 69 3.64 -1.91 10.39
C GLU A 69 3.00 -3.31 10.32
N GLY A 70 3.77 -4.35 10.62
CA GLY A 70 3.34 -5.74 10.49
C GLY A 70 3.40 -6.33 9.07
N SER A 71 3.86 -5.57 8.08
CA SER A 71 4.22 -6.11 6.75
C SER A 71 5.33 -7.15 6.87
N LEU A 72 5.30 -8.17 6.02
CA LEU A 72 6.23 -9.30 6.08
C LEU A 72 7.16 -9.30 4.88
N THR A 73 8.38 -9.79 5.13
CA THR A 73 9.42 -9.93 4.13
C THR A 73 9.64 -11.38 3.73
N ARG A 74 10.35 -11.59 2.63
CA ARG A 74 10.58 -12.93 2.08
C ARG A 74 11.37 -13.82 3.04
N ASP A 75 12.34 -13.24 3.73
CA ASP A 75 13.22 -13.98 4.65
C ASP A 75 12.67 -14.00 6.09
N GLY A 76 11.38 -13.69 6.28
CA GLY A 76 10.67 -13.83 7.54
C GLY A 76 10.80 -12.65 8.50
N GLY A 77 11.22 -11.49 8.00
CA GLY A 77 11.25 -10.24 8.74
C GLY A 77 9.86 -9.60 8.84
N THR A 78 9.67 -8.79 9.89
CA THR A 78 8.46 -8.01 10.13
C THR A 78 8.81 -6.53 10.19
N VAL A 79 8.04 -5.69 9.49
CA VAL A 79 8.21 -4.24 9.46
C VAL A 79 7.69 -3.59 10.74
N PHE A 80 8.48 -2.66 11.29
CA PHE A 80 8.15 -1.83 12.44
C PHE A 80 8.22 -0.36 12.05
N SER A 81 7.11 0.36 12.25
CA SER A 81 6.99 1.77 11.88
C SER A 81 6.44 2.58 13.04
N GLU A 82 7.07 3.73 13.30
CA GLU A 82 6.53 4.72 14.23
C GLU A 82 5.47 5.60 13.55
N TYR A 83 4.65 6.27 14.36
CA TYR A 83 3.65 7.18 13.82
C TYR A 83 4.30 8.40 13.17
N ASN A 84 4.10 8.54 11.85
CA ASN A 84 4.62 9.65 11.04
C ASN A 84 3.53 10.65 10.59
N GLY A 85 2.32 10.58 11.18
CA GLY A 85 1.19 11.39 10.76
C GLY A 85 0.20 10.66 9.84
N GLN A 86 0.56 9.48 9.34
CA GLN A 86 -0.28 8.68 8.44
C GLN A 86 -0.55 7.28 9.00
N GLN A 87 -1.83 6.90 8.96
CA GLN A 87 -2.30 5.57 9.32
C GLN A 87 -3.35 5.09 8.33
N ILE A 88 -3.41 3.77 8.15
CA ILE A 88 -4.45 3.09 7.38
C ILE A 88 -5.31 2.30 8.35
N GLU A 89 -6.62 2.53 8.31
CA GLU A 89 -7.57 1.72 9.06
C GLU A 89 -7.90 0.45 8.28
N ILE A 90 -7.73 -0.71 8.92
CA ILE A 90 -8.06 -2.03 8.35
C ILE A 90 -9.36 -2.57 8.96
N GLU A 91 -9.82 -3.72 8.45
CA GLU A 91 -10.99 -4.41 8.98
C GLU A 91 -10.87 -4.64 10.49
N GLY A 92 -11.96 -4.38 11.22
CA GLY A 92 -11.96 -4.40 12.68
C GLY A 92 -11.55 -3.07 13.34
N GLY A 93 -11.30 -2.01 12.55
CA GLY A 93 -11.04 -0.66 13.06
C GLY A 93 -9.63 -0.45 13.61
N VAL A 94 -8.73 -1.41 13.38
CA VAL A 94 -7.31 -1.29 13.75
C VAL A 94 -6.64 -0.31 12.81
N ARG A 95 -5.82 0.60 13.37
CA ARG A 95 -5.04 1.57 12.60
C ARG A 95 -3.58 1.19 12.59
N LEU A 96 -3.03 1.06 11.39
CA LEU A 96 -1.64 0.69 11.16
C LEU A 96 -0.86 1.90 10.63
N ASN A 97 0.31 2.16 11.20
CA ASN A 97 1.23 3.18 10.73
C ASN A 97 1.71 2.84 9.31
N VAL A 98 1.69 3.85 8.42
CA VAL A 98 2.26 3.72 7.08
C VAL A 98 3.78 3.60 7.19
N SER A 99 4.38 2.64 6.51
CA SER A 99 5.82 2.45 6.53
C SER A 99 6.54 3.34 5.52
N LEU A 100 7.72 3.80 5.90
CA LEU A 100 8.57 4.71 5.11
C LEU A 100 9.93 4.06 4.84
N VAL A 101 10.61 4.51 3.78
CA VAL A 101 12.02 4.20 3.55
C VAL A 101 12.84 4.63 4.78
N GLY A 102 13.66 3.72 5.29
CA GLY A 102 14.46 3.89 6.51
C GLY A 102 13.87 3.23 7.77
N ASP A 103 12.59 2.84 7.74
CA ASP A 103 11.95 2.07 8.82
C ASP A 103 12.63 0.72 9.03
N GLU A 104 12.52 0.21 10.26
CA GLU A 104 13.19 -1.01 10.69
C GLU A 104 12.39 -2.26 10.33
N VAL A 105 13.09 -3.29 9.88
CA VAL A 105 12.57 -4.66 9.78
C VAL A 105 13.33 -5.53 10.77
N ARG A 106 12.61 -6.29 11.60
CA ARG A 106 13.22 -7.19 12.60
C ARG A 106 12.93 -8.64 12.24
N TYR A 107 13.93 -9.49 12.47
CA TYR A 107 13.89 -10.92 12.16
C TYR A 107 13.82 -11.77 13.44
N PRO A 108 13.31 -13.01 13.37
CA PRO A 108 13.21 -13.90 14.53
C PRO A 108 14.56 -14.26 15.18
N ASP A 109 15.66 -14.19 14.42
CA ASP A 109 17.02 -14.43 14.90
C ASP A 109 17.62 -13.23 15.65
N GLY A 110 16.89 -12.11 15.71
CA GLY A 110 17.32 -10.87 16.35
C GLY A 110 18.09 -9.92 15.43
N ALA A 111 18.31 -10.27 14.16
CA ALA A 111 18.85 -9.35 13.18
C ALA A 111 17.83 -8.25 12.85
N SER A 112 18.33 -7.12 12.33
CA SER A 112 17.49 -6.08 11.75
C SER A 112 18.08 -5.54 10.45
N ALA A 113 17.19 -4.96 9.64
CA ALA A 113 17.48 -4.33 8.36
C ALA A 113 16.66 -3.04 8.24
N LYS A 114 16.96 -2.22 7.24
CA LYS A 114 16.19 -1.01 6.92
C LYS A 114 15.58 -1.09 5.54
N ILE A 115 14.38 -0.55 5.41
CA ILE A 115 13.74 -0.36 4.11
C ILE A 115 14.59 0.60 3.27
N SER A 116 15.00 0.19 2.07
CA SER A 116 15.92 0.95 1.22
C SER A 116 15.24 1.60 0.01
N THR A 117 14.10 1.08 -0.44
CA THR A 117 13.38 1.56 -1.62
C THR A 117 11.89 1.77 -1.33
N GLY A 118 11.19 2.58 -2.14
CA GLY A 118 9.78 2.91 -1.90
C GLY A 118 9.06 3.39 -3.16
N ALA A 119 8.03 4.20 -2.98
CA ALA A 119 7.21 4.77 -4.05
C ALA A 119 7.93 5.83 -4.92
N GLY A 120 9.23 6.04 -4.71
CA GLY A 120 10.08 7.01 -5.39
C GLY A 120 10.11 8.38 -4.72
N ASN A 121 10.72 9.35 -5.39
CA ASN A 121 10.86 10.73 -4.90
C ASN A 121 9.50 11.43 -4.84
N THR A 122 8.81 11.31 -3.71
CA THR A 122 7.66 12.13 -3.33
C THR A 122 8.12 13.23 -2.36
N SER A 123 7.35 14.31 -2.20
CA SER A 123 7.66 15.32 -1.18
C SER A 123 7.55 14.70 0.22
N GLY A 124 8.68 14.54 0.94
CA GLY A 124 8.77 13.88 2.24
C GLY A 124 9.50 12.54 2.17
N ASP A 125 9.44 11.76 3.25
CA ASP A 125 10.00 10.41 3.26
C ASP A 125 9.19 9.49 2.33
N SER A 126 9.88 8.69 1.53
CA SER A 126 9.24 7.85 0.52
C SER A 126 8.44 6.72 1.19
N VAL A 127 7.16 6.59 0.85
CA VAL A 127 6.31 5.50 1.34
C VAL A 127 6.83 4.15 0.84
N ALA A 128 6.97 3.19 1.75
CA ALA A 128 7.33 1.82 1.42
C ALA A 128 6.13 1.09 0.78
N LEU A 129 6.44 0.18 -0.15
CA LEU A 129 5.44 -0.61 -0.86
C LEU A 129 5.74 -2.09 -0.67
N VAL A 130 4.74 -2.95 -0.87
CA VAL A 130 5.01 -4.37 -1.12
C VAL A 130 5.81 -4.46 -2.43
N GLY A 131 6.99 -5.05 -2.38
CA GLY A 131 8.03 -5.01 -3.43
C GLY A 131 9.21 -4.09 -3.09
N SER A 132 9.15 -3.32 -2.00
CA SER A 132 10.29 -2.56 -1.51
C SER A 132 11.40 -3.49 -1.03
N SER A 133 12.61 -3.26 -1.53
CA SER A 133 13.85 -3.89 -1.05
C SER A 133 14.33 -3.31 0.28
N LEU A 134 15.13 -4.10 0.99
CA LEU A 134 15.85 -3.72 2.20
C LEU A 134 17.35 -3.59 1.94
N ASP A 135 18.08 -2.99 2.87
CA ASP A 135 19.54 -2.81 2.81
C ASP A 135 20.34 -4.13 2.91
N ASN A 136 19.74 -5.20 3.44
CA ASN A 136 20.32 -6.54 3.51
C ASN A 136 19.99 -7.42 2.29
N GLY A 137 19.23 -6.91 1.32
CA GLY A 137 18.84 -7.63 0.09
C GLY A 137 17.53 -8.39 0.17
N ASP A 138 16.83 -8.39 1.31
CA ASP A 138 15.47 -8.93 1.42
C ASP A 138 14.43 -7.95 0.81
N GLU A 139 13.16 -8.36 0.74
CA GLU A 139 12.06 -7.62 0.13
C GLU A 139 10.77 -7.80 0.92
N ILE A 140 9.99 -6.74 1.04
CA ILE A 140 8.62 -6.80 1.58
C ILE A 140 7.71 -7.50 0.58
N ILE A 141 7.09 -8.61 0.96
CA ILE A 141 6.25 -9.43 0.07
C ILE A 141 4.75 -9.38 0.40
N SER A 142 4.39 -8.87 1.57
CA SER A 142 2.98 -8.71 1.96
C SER A 142 2.75 -7.55 2.91
N SER A 143 1.51 -7.07 2.93
CA SER A 143 1.04 -6.04 3.86
C SER A 143 -0.23 -6.51 4.58
N PRO A 144 -0.44 -6.11 5.85
CA PRO A 144 -1.68 -6.42 6.56
C PRO A 144 -2.90 -5.64 6.04
N GLN A 145 -2.66 -4.56 5.30
CA GLN A 145 -3.72 -3.80 4.65
C GLN A 145 -3.86 -4.25 3.19
N GLY A 146 -5.11 -4.45 2.76
CA GLY A 146 -5.43 -4.95 1.42
C GLY A 146 -6.20 -3.95 0.56
N SER A 147 -6.25 -2.66 0.91
CA SER A 147 -7.12 -1.67 0.25
C SER A 147 -6.33 -0.59 -0.48
N VAL A 148 -5.34 0.01 0.17
CA VAL A 148 -4.58 1.14 -0.36
C VAL A 148 -3.44 0.64 -1.24
N ARG A 149 -3.47 1.05 -2.51
CA ARG A 149 -2.49 0.64 -3.53
C ARG A 149 -2.01 1.84 -4.34
N ARG A 150 -0.75 1.80 -4.74
CA ARG A 150 -0.22 2.63 -5.82
C ARG A 150 -0.39 1.89 -7.14
N SER A 151 -1.31 2.36 -8.00
CA SER A 151 -1.46 1.82 -9.35
C SER A 151 -0.42 2.40 -10.33
N VAL A 152 -0.09 1.61 -11.33
CA VAL A 152 0.74 1.97 -12.48
C VAL A 152 -0.10 1.76 -13.73
N ARG A 153 -0.31 2.82 -14.50
CA ARG A 153 -1.13 2.77 -15.72
C ARG A 153 -0.27 2.75 -16.98
N ALA A 154 -0.78 2.08 -18.01
CA ALA A 154 -0.11 2.02 -19.31
C ALA A 154 0.16 3.43 -19.84
N GLY A 155 1.38 3.70 -20.31
CA GLY A 155 1.76 5.01 -20.87
C GLY A 155 2.15 6.08 -19.83
N GLU A 156 1.98 5.84 -18.54
CA GLU A 156 2.47 6.73 -17.49
C GLU A 156 3.96 6.48 -17.19
N SER A 157 4.70 7.56 -16.91
CA SER A 157 6.06 7.45 -16.38
C SER A 157 6.02 7.25 -14.87
N LEU A 158 6.81 6.30 -14.38
CA LEU A 158 6.97 6.08 -12.95
C LEU A 158 7.78 7.22 -12.32
N PRO A 159 7.57 7.52 -11.01
CA PRO A 159 8.44 8.42 -10.27
C PRO A 159 9.91 7.98 -10.35
N GLU A 160 10.82 8.95 -10.28
CA GLU A 160 12.24 8.66 -10.10
C GLU A 160 12.44 7.86 -8.80
N ASN A 161 13.34 6.87 -8.82
CA ASN A 161 13.61 5.94 -7.72
C ASN A 161 12.41 5.07 -7.27
N PHE A 162 11.39 4.90 -8.12
CA PHE A 162 10.30 3.96 -7.83
C PHE A 162 10.85 2.53 -7.72
N LEU A 163 10.79 1.95 -6.51
CA LEU A 163 11.35 0.65 -6.14
C LEU A 163 12.81 0.46 -6.56
N LYS A 164 13.61 1.54 -6.49
CA LYS A 164 15.02 1.57 -6.90
C LYS A 164 15.89 2.33 -5.91
#